data_AF-A0A3Q0JL36-F1
#
_entry.id   AF-A0A3Q0JL36-F1
#
_cell.length_a   1.000
_cell.length_b   1.000
_cell.length_c   1.000
_cell.angle_alpha   90.00
_cell.angle_beta   90.00
_cell.angle_gamma   90.00
#
_symmetry.space_group_name_H-M   'P 1'
#
loop_
_entity.id
_entity.type
_entity.pdbx_description
1 polymer ?
#
loop_
_entity_poly.entity_id
_entity_poly.type
_entity_poly.pdbx_seq_one_letter_code
_entity_poly.pdbx_strand_id
1 'polypeptide(L)' 'SVISFYSVIFVMSLLGNGLVCYAVLVSQKMKTVTNFFIINLSTNDIILTLFCVPFSASEKFLLQRWPFGNSLCHIVSFVQ' A
#
# COMPACT_ATOMS: atom_id res chain seq x y z
N SER A 1 -20.25 1.23 -0.62
CA SER A 1 -19.47 1.03 -1.87
C SER A 1 -17.96 1.10 -1.70
N VAL A 2 -17.40 2.00 -0.87
CA VAL A 2 -15.94 2.16 -0.73
C VAL A 2 -15.20 0.89 -0.26
N ILE A 3 -15.79 0.11 0.65
CA ILE A 3 -15.17 -1.12 1.16
C ILE A 3 -14.95 -2.15 0.03
N SER A 4 -15.88 -2.27 -0.91
CA SER A 4 -15.75 -3.20 -2.04
C SER A 4 -14.57 -2.83 -2.95
N PHE A 5 -14.38 -1.55 -3.27
CA PHE A 5 -13.22 -1.10 -4.05
C PHE A 5 -11.91 -1.34 -3.32
N TYR A 6 -11.83 -1.01 -2.02
CA TYR A 6 -10.64 -1.28 -1.22
C TYR A 6 -10.30 -2.77 -1.12
N SER A 7 -11.32 -3.63 -1.02
CA SER A 7 -11.13 -5.08 -1.01
C SER A 7 -10.50 -5.57 -2.32
N VAL A 8 -11.00 -5.07 -3.45
CA VAL A 8 -10.47 -5.42 -4.78
C VAL A 8 -9.04 -4.92 -4.95
N ILE A 9 -8.76 -3.67 -4.54
CA ILE A 9 -7.42 -3.09 -4.60
C ILE A 9 -6.46 -3.89 -3.71
N PHE A 10 -6.87 -4.27 -2.49
CA PHE A 10 -6.06 -5.08 -1.60
C PHE A 10 -5.67 -6.43 -2.22
N VAL A 11 -6.65 -7.13 -2.83
CA VAL A 11 -6.40 -8.41 -3.49
C VAL A 11 -5.49 -8.24 -4.71
N MET A 12 -5.72 -7.23 -5.54
CA MET A 12 -4.89 -6.94 -6.70
C MET A 12 -3.47 -6.53 -6.31
N SER A 13 -3.30 -5.71 -5.27
CA SER A 13 -2.01 -5.31 -4.73
C SER A 13 -1.25 -6.50 -4.15
N LEU A 14 -1.91 -7.39 -3.41
CA LEU A 14 -1.28 -8.62 -2.90
C LEU A 14 -0.84 -9.55 -4.03
N LEU A 15 -1.71 -9.78 -5.02
CA LEU A 15 -1.41 -10.66 -6.14
C LEU A 15 -0.29 -10.08 -7.02
N GLY A 16 -0.38 -8.79 -7.37
CA GLY A 16 0.61 -8.12 -8.20
C GLY A 16 1.98 -8.04 -7.53
N ASN A 17 2.04 -7.48 -6.32
CA ASN A 17 3.31 -7.33 -5.61
C ASN A 17 3.88 -8.69 -5.16
N GLY A 18 3.02 -9.65 -4.79
CA GLY A 18 3.41 -11.01 -4.48
C GLY A 18 3.99 -11.76 -5.67
N LEU A 19 3.37 -11.68 -6.86
CA LEU A 19 3.91 -12.26 -8.10
C LEU A 19 5.25 -11.64 -8.48
N VAL A 20 5.36 -10.32 -8.39
CA VAL A 20 6.59 -9.61 -8.70
C VAL A 20 7.70 -10.01 -7.72
N CYS A 21 7.42 -10.05 -6.43
CA CYS A 21 8.37 -10.50 -5.41
C CYS A 21 8.77 -11.97 -5.62
N TYR A 22 7.81 -12.84 -5.95
CA TYR A 22 8.08 -14.24 -6.29
C TYR A 22 8.94 -14.39 -7.54
N ALA A 23 8.63 -13.66 -8.62
CA ALA A 23 9.40 -13.66 -9.87
C ALA A 23 10.84 -13.15 -9.66
N VAL A 24 10.99 -12.16 -8.78
CA VAL A 24 12.28 -11.61 -8.31
C VAL A 24 13.08 -12.62 -7.50
N LEU A 25 12.44 -13.36 -6.58
CA LEU A 25 13.07 -14.42 -5.79
C LEU A 25 13.48 -15.61 -6.66
N VAL A 26 12.63 -16.02 -7.60
CA VAL A 26 12.91 -17.03 -8.63
C VAL A 26 14.07 -16.58 -9.53
N SER A 27 14.13 -15.29 -9.85
CA SER A 27 15.24 -14.68 -10.59
C SER A 27 16.43 -14.35 -9.69
N GLN A 28 16.87 -15.35 -8.90
CA GLN A 28 17.99 -15.24 -7.95
C GLN A 28 19.35 -14.91 -8.61
N LYS A 29 19.44 -14.93 -9.94
CA LYS A 29 20.71 -14.82 -10.68
C LYS A 29 21.28 -13.41 -10.80
N MET A 30 20.54 -12.35 -10.50
CA MET A 30 21.09 -10.99 -10.50
C MET A 30 20.59 -10.19 -9.29
N LYS A 31 21.37 -10.24 -8.19
CA LYS A 31 21.26 -9.34 -7.03
C LYS A 31 21.68 -7.91 -7.42
N THR A 32 20.95 -7.29 -8.33
CA THR A 32 21.19 -5.91 -8.78
C THR A 32 20.28 -4.95 -8.02
N VAL A 33 20.67 -3.67 -7.91
CA VAL A 33 19.92 -2.56 -7.28
C VAL A 33 18.43 -2.54 -7.68
N THR A 34 18.12 -2.95 -8.92
CA THR A 34 16.75 -3.11 -9.44
C THR A 34 15.87 -4.03 -8.59
N ASN A 35 16.40 -5.17 -8.13
CA ASN A 35 15.63 -6.12 -7.30
C ASN A 35 15.27 -5.52 -5.95
N PHE A 36 16.18 -4.74 -5.36
CA PHE A 36 15.94 -4.05 -4.09
C PHE A 36 14.90 -2.94 -4.26
N PHE A 37 14.96 -2.20 -5.36
CA PHE A 37 13.96 -1.18 -5.69
C PHE A 37 12.56 -1.78 -5.87
N ILE A 38 12.45 -2.92 -6.56
CA ILE A 38 11.18 -3.61 -6.78
C ILE A 38 10.57 -4.11 -5.45
N ILE A 39 11.36 -4.74 -4.58
CA ILE A 39 10.88 -5.20 -3.27
C ILE A 39 10.44 -4.01 -2.41
N ASN A 40 11.20 -2.91 -2.45
CA ASN A 40 10.87 -1.70 -1.71
C ASN A 40 9.56 -1.07 -2.21
N LEU A 41 9.37 -1.01 -3.53
CA LEU A 41 8.12 -0.55 -4.14
C LEU A 41 6.92 -1.41 -3.68
N SER A 42 7.05 -2.73 -3.79
CA SER A 42 6.03 -3.69 -3.35
C SER A 42 5.67 -3.53 -1.87
N THR A 43 6.69 -3.36 -1.03
CA THR A 43 6.52 -3.16 0.41
C THR A 43 5.78 -1.86 0.69
N ASN A 44 6.11 -0.80 -0.03
CA ASN A 44 5.46 0.50 0.10
C ASN A 44 3.97 0.40 -0.29
N ASP A 45 3.63 -0.22 -1.41
CA ASP A 45 2.25 -0.44 -1.85
C ASP A 45 1.41 -1.21 -0.82
N ILE A 46 1.97 -2.27 -0.23
CA ILE A 46 1.29 -3.06 0.81
C ILE A 46 1.07 -2.24 2.07
N ILE A 47 2.09 -1.51 2.53
CA ILE A 47 2.01 -0.61 3.68
C ILE A 47 0.94 0.45 3.43
N LEU A 48 0.93 1.07 2.25
CA LEU A 48 -0.04 2.11 1.92
C LEU A 48 -1.46 1.56 1.88
N THR A 49 -1.66 0.39 1.29
CA THR A 49 -2.98 -0.24 1.28
C THR A 49 -3.43 -0.56 2.71
N LEU A 50 -2.55 -1.08 3.56
CA LEU A 50 -2.84 -1.41 4.96
C LEU A 50 -3.05 -0.19 5.85
N PHE A 51 -2.36 0.93 5.61
CA PHE A 51 -2.50 2.14 6.42
C PHE A 51 -3.63 3.03 5.91
N CYS A 52 -3.78 3.21 4.60
CA CYS A 52 -4.79 4.11 4.01
C CYS A 52 -6.23 3.62 4.27
N VAL A 53 -6.46 2.31 4.28
CA VAL A 53 -7.78 1.69 4.53
C VAL A 53 -8.34 1.99 5.93
N PRO A 54 -7.66 1.60 7.04
CA PRO A 54 -8.14 1.89 8.38
C PRO A 54 -8.11 3.40 8.66
N PHE A 55 -7.21 4.15 8.04
CA PHE A 55 -7.16 5.60 8.20
C PHE A 55 -8.38 6.30 7.59
N SER A 56 -8.71 5.99 6.33
CA SER A 56 -9.90 6.51 5.66
C SER A 56 -11.19 6.02 6.32
N ALA A 57 -11.20 4.79 6.86
CA ALA A 57 -12.31 4.28 7.67
C ALA A 57 -12.42 5.03 9.00
N SER A 58 -11.31 5.30 9.69
CA SER A 58 -11.29 6.02 10.98
C SER A 58 -11.79 7.46 10.84
N GLU A 59 -11.44 8.16 9.75
CA GLU A 59 -11.98 9.48 9.42
C GLU A 59 -13.50 9.46 9.24
N LYS A 60 -14.04 8.40 8.63
CA LYS A 60 -15.47 8.28 8.37
C LYS A 60 -16.29 7.79 9.57
N PHE A 61 -15.72 6.93 10.40
CA PHE A 61 -16.49 6.20 11.43
C PHE A 61 -16.29 6.70 12.85
N LEU A 62 -15.10 7.19 13.22
CA LEU A 62 -14.78 7.43 14.63
C LEU A 62 -15.05 8.86 15.08
N LEU A 63 -14.75 9.87 14.27
CA LEU A 63 -14.90 11.28 14.61
C LEU A 63 -15.12 12.04 13.30
N GLN A 64 -16.18 12.85 13.16
CA GLN A 64 -16.34 13.77 12.01
C GLN A 64 -15.24 14.88 11.95
N ARG A 65 -14.07 14.65 12.58
CA ARG A 65 -12.86 15.45 12.55
C ARG A 65 -11.62 14.55 12.62
N TRP A 66 -10.68 14.83 11.72
CA TRP A 66 -9.39 14.19 11.54
C TRP A 66 -8.51 14.27 12.81
N PRO A 67 -8.23 13.15 13.52
CA PRO A 67 -7.47 13.18 14.77
C PRO A 67 -5.93 13.10 14.58
N PHE A 68 -5.48 12.65 13.40
CA PHE A 68 -4.07 12.38 13.10
C PHE A 68 -3.27 13.58 12.56
N GLY A 69 -3.90 14.77 12.47
CA GLY A 69 -3.25 16.01 12.06
C GLY A 69 -2.91 16.10 10.56
N ASN A 70 -2.58 17.32 10.10
CA ASN A 70 -2.28 17.64 8.69
C ASN A 70 -1.12 16.82 8.08
N SER A 71 -0.21 16.30 8.89
CA SER A 71 0.95 15.54 8.41
C SER A 71 0.54 14.26 7.68
N LEU A 72 -0.44 13.52 8.21
CA LEU A 72 -0.93 12.29 7.59
C LEU A 72 -1.88 12.56 6.42
N CYS A 73 -2.62 13.67 6.45
CA CYS A 73 -3.33 14.20 5.29
C CYS A 73 -2.38 14.44 4.11
N HIS A 74 -1.25 15.10 4.37
CA HIS A 74 -0.28 15.40 3.34
C HIS A 74 0.45 14.15 2.85
N ILE A 75 0.76 13.20 3.74
CA ILE A 75 1.36 11.92 3.35
C ILE A 75 0.40 11.11 2.48
N VAL A 76 -0.88 11.00 2.86
CA VAL A 76 -1.89 10.30 2.05
C VAL A 76 -2.05 10.99 0.70
N SER A 77 -2.15 12.32 0.66
CA SER A 77 -2.33 13.06 -0.60
C SER A 77 -1.07 13.13 -1.47
N PHE A 78 0.11 12.97 -0.90
CA PHE A 78 1.37 12.92 -1.64
C PHE A 78 1.63 11.53 -2.21
N VAL A 79 1.07 10.49 -1.57
CA VAL A 79 1.29 9.11 -1.94
C VAL A 79 0.16 8.52 -2.78
N GLN A 80 -1.07 9.02 -2.66
CA GLN A 80 -2.20 8.69 -3.53
C GLN A 80 -2.14 9.47 -4.86
#